data_AF-A0A511TB45-F1
#
_entry.id   AF-A0A511TB45-F1
#
_cell.length_a   1.000
_cell.length_b   1.000
_cell.length_c   1.000
_cell.angle_alpha   90.00
_cell.angle_beta   90.00
_cell.angle_gamma   90.00
#
_symmetry.space_group_name_H-M   'P 1'
#
loop_
_entity.id
_entity.type
_entity.pdbx_description
1 polymer ?
#
loop_
_entity_poly.entity_id
_entity_poly.type
_entity_poly.pdbx_seq_one_letter_code
_entity_poly.pdbx_strand_id
1 'polypeptide(L)'
;MELQVIEVMLNSQDLARVPLGGHEGIAARLREALAAVGLGTVTGTSAGGGVAIIDVSVPKDRVPEALGFLKQQLRLCGAPRTTVLSVDDTEVPLGGDEPWGKRTSRPD
;
A
#
# COMPACT_ATOMS: atom_id res chain seq x y z
N MET A 1 6.16 21.91 -7.43
CA MET A 1 6.54 20.63 -6.82
C MET A 1 5.60 19.59 -7.41
N GLU A 2 6.13 18.65 -8.19
CA GLU A 2 5.31 17.56 -8.75
C GLU A 2 5.05 16.51 -7.66
N LEU A 3 3.78 16.14 -7.50
CA LEU A 3 3.36 15.10 -6.56
C LEU A 3 3.10 13.81 -7.35
N GLN A 4 3.52 12.69 -6.77
CA GLN A 4 3.25 11.35 -7.24
C GLN A 4 2.27 10.68 -6.28
N VAL A 5 1.28 9.98 -6.82
CA VAL A 5 0.38 9.14 -6.02
C VAL A 5 0.94 7.71 -6.00
N ILE A 6 1.03 7.16 -4.79
CA ILE A 6 1.31 5.76 -4.52
C ILE A 6 0.01 5.15 -3.99
N GLU A 7 -0.51 4.15 -4.69
CA GLU A 7 -1.70 3.42 -4.25
C GLU A 7 -1.27 2.19 -3.46
N VAL A 8 -1.68 2.08 -2.20
CA VAL A 8 -1.46 0.88 -1.40
C VAL A 8 -2.70 0.01 -1.48
N MET A 9 -2.59 -1.12 -2.18
CA MET A 9 -3.67 -2.05 -2.44
C MET A 9 -3.59 -3.24 -1.49
N LEU A 10 -4.69 -3.49 -0.79
CA LEU A 10 -4.84 -4.50 0.25
C LEU A 10 -5.98 -5.44 -0.12
N ASN A 11 -5.74 -6.76 -0.08
CA ASN A 11 -6.79 -7.73 -0.32
C ASN A 11 -7.76 -7.74 0.86
N SER A 12 -9.05 -7.49 0.60
CA SER A 12 -10.07 -7.40 1.66
C SER A 12 -10.24 -8.70 2.45
N GLN A 13 -9.90 -9.86 1.88
CA GLN A 13 -9.93 -11.14 2.60
C GLN A 13 -8.86 -11.20 3.69
N ASP A 14 -7.70 -10.57 3.45
CA ASP A 14 -6.60 -10.55 4.41
C ASP A 14 -6.77 -9.43 5.46
N LEU A 15 -7.56 -8.40 5.16
CA LEU A 15 -7.82 -7.29 6.10
C LEU A 15 -8.42 -7.72 7.42
N ALA A 16 -9.19 -8.82 7.44
CA ALA A 16 -9.75 -9.38 8.68
C ALA A 16 -8.66 -9.82 9.68
N ARG A 17 -7.43 -10.06 9.20
CA ARG A 17 -6.28 -10.48 10.02
C ARG A 17 -5.41 -9.31 10.48
N VAL A 18 -5.71 -8.09 10.02
CA VAL A 18 -4.94 -6.89 10.36
C VAL A 18 -5.33 -6.42 11.77
N PRO A 19 -4.39 -6.33 12.72
CA PRO A 19 -4.68 -6.03 14.13
C PRO A 19 -5.16 -4.58 14.37
N LEU A 20 -5.14 -3.73 13.36
CA LEU A 20 -5.47 -2.31 13.43
C LEU A 20 -6.90 -1.98 12.99
N GLY A 21 -7.78 -2.97 12.81
CA GLY A 21 -9.13 -2.72 12.27
C GLY A 21 -9.15 -2.57 10.75
N GLY A 22 -8.27 -3.31 10.05
CA GLY A 22 -8.23 -3.34 8.59
C GLY A 22 -7.52 -2.14 7.95
N HIS A 23 -7.99 -1.75 6.76
CA HIS A 23 -7.36 -0.73 5.92
C HIS A 23 -7.44 0.68 6.52
N GLU A 24 -8.55 1.04 7.18
CA GLU A 24 -8.73 2.33 7.84
C GLU A 24 -7.69 2.57 8.94
N GLY A 25 -7.40 1.54 9.75
CA GLY A 25 -6.38 1.62 10.78
C GLY A 25 -4.96 1.68 10.23
N ILE A 26 -4.69 0.96 9.15
CA ILE A 26 -3.43 1.10 8.41
C ILE A 26 -3.29 2.53 7.89
N ALA A 27 -4.33 3.08 7.25
CA ALA A 27 -4.32 4.44 6.72
C ALA A 27 -4.09 5.50 7.81
N ALA A 28 -4.72 5.35 8.96
CA ALA A 28 -4.51 6.23 10.11
C ALA A 28 -3.04 6.20 10.57
N ARG A 29 -2.45 5.00 10.72
CA ARG A 29 -1.04 4.86 11.11
C ARG A 29 -0.07 5.39 10.07
N LEU A 30 -0.33 5.14 8.78
CA LEU A 30 0.46 5.70 7.69
C LEU A 30 0.39 7.22 7.68
N ARG A 31 -0.78 7.82 7.89
CA ARG A 31 -0.95 9.27 7.97
C ARG A 31 -0.11 9.87 9.09
N GLU A 32 -0.15 9.30 10.29
CA GLU A 32 0.69 9.77 11.41
C GLU A 32 2.19 9.62 11.10
N ALA A 33 2.59 8.44 10.60
CA ALA A 33 3.99 8.13 10.32
C ALA A 33 4.57 9.03 9.22
N LEU A 34 3.83 9.26 8.13
CA LEU A 34 4.24 10.12 7.02
C LEU A 34 4.32 11.59 7.42
N ALA A 35 3.39 12.06 8.26
CA ALA A 35 3.40 13.42 8.78
C ALA A 35 4.61 13.66 9.69
N ALA A 36 4.99 12.68 10.52
CA ALA A 36 6.12 12.79 11.43
C ALA A 36 7.47 12.95 10.70
N VAL A 37 7.61 12.37 9.51
CA VAL A 37 8.85 12.40 8.71
C VAL A 37 8.78 13.37 7.52
N GLY A 38 7.61 13.95 7.25
CA GLY A 38 7.41 14.88 6.15
C GLY A 38 7.59 14.26 4.76
N LEU A 39 7.31 12.96 4.59
CA LEU A 39 7.50 12.26 3.31
C LEU A 39 6.29 12.29 2.37
N GLY A 40 5.10 12.55 2.91
CA GLY A 40 3.88 12.55 2.12
C GLY A 40 2.64 12.67 2.98
N THR A 41 1.49 12.46 2.37
CA THR A 41 0.20 12.47 3.05
C THR A 41 -0.76 11.45 2.47
N VAL A 42 -1.58 10.85 3.32
CA VAL A 42 -2.68 9.98 2.89
C VAL A 42 -3.83 10.86 2.40
N THR A 43 -4.12 10.79 1.11
CA THR A 43 -5.15 11.61 0.42
C THR A 43 -6.50 10.93 0.29
N GLY A 44 -6.56 9.60 0.34
CA GLY A 44 -7.79 8.86 0.12
C GLY A 44 -7.73 7.45 0.71
N THR A 45 -8.91 6.94 1.06
CA THR A 45 -9.13 5.52 1.35
C THR A 45 -10.39 5.09 0.60
N SER A 46 -10.33 3.93 -0.04
CA SER A 46 -11.50 3.33 -0.68
C SER A 46 -11.49 1.82 -0.46
N ALA A 47 -12.67 1.20 -0.43
CA ALA A 47 -12.81 -0.25 -0.32
C ALA A 47 -13.98 -0.72 -1.19
N GLY A 48 -13.73 -1.69 -2.07
CA GLY A 48 -14.71 -2.21 -3.00
C GLY A 48 -14.15 -3.37 -3.84
N GLY A 49 -15.02 -4.22 -4.39
CA GLY A 49 -14.60 -5.27 -5.33
C GLY A 49 -13.59 -6.31 -4.79
N GLY A 50 -13.46 -6.45 -3.46
CA GLY A 50 -12.49 -7.36 -2.83
C GLY A 50 -11.13 -6.73 -2.54
N VAL A 51 -10.96 -5.44 -2.80
CA VAL A 51 -9.71 -4.69 -2.57
C VAL A 51 -10.00 -3.43 -1.76
N ALA A 52 -9.08 -3.06 -0.89
CA ALA A 52 -9.03 -1.73 -0.29
C ALA A 52 -7.78 -1.00 -0.78
N ILE A 53 -7.93 0.29 -1.07
CA ILE A 53 -6.88 1.15 -1.61
C ILE A 53 -6.68 2.31 -0.65
N ILE A 54 -5.41 2.65 -0.41
CA ILE A 54 -5.00 3.84 0.35
C ILE A 54 -4.13 4.68 -0.56
N ASP A 55 -4.58 5.89 -0.88
CA ASP A 55 -3.85 6.82 -1.74
C ASP A 55 -2.87 7.64 -0.90
N VAL A 56 -1.60 7.61 -1.29
CA VAL A 56 -0.53 8.38 -0.64
C VAL A 56 0.12 9.31 -1.65
N SER A 57 -0.01 10.62 -1.41
CA SER A 57 0.69 11.63 -2.22
C SER A 57 2.07 11.93 -1.63
N VAL A 58 3.10 11.84 -2.46
CA VAL A 58 4.50 12.08 -2.10
C VAL A 58 5.18 12.98 -3.14
N PRO A 59 6.23 13.74 -2.79
CA PRO A 59 7.05 14.44 -3.79
C PRO A 59 7.70 13.45 -4.75
N LYS A 60 7.65 13.73 -6.06
CA LYS A 60 8.18 12.83 -7.11
C LYS A 60 9.65 12.46 -6.91
N ASP A 61 10.47 13.39 -6.42
CA ASP A 61 11.89 13.15 -6.12
C ASP A 61 12.12 12.22 -4.92
N ARG A 62 11.10 12.02 -4.07
CA ARG A 62 11.16 11.21 -2.85
C ARG A 62 10.42 9.88 -2.95
N VAL A 63 9.87 9.54 -4.11
CA VAL A 63 9.15 8.28 -4.34
C VAL A 63 9.96 7.05 -3.88
N PRO A 64 11.26 6.90 -4.20
CA PRO A 64 12.03 5.73 -3.76
C PRO A 64 12.14 5.63 -2.23
N GLU A 65 12.36 6.77 -1.56
CA GLU A 65 12.45 6.85 -0.10
C GLU A 65 11.10 6.57 0.56
N ALA A 66 10.03 7.16 0.02
CA ALA A 66 8.67 6.94 0.47
C ALA A 66 8.24 5.47 0.29
N LEU A 67 8.59 4.82 -0.82
CA LEU A 67 8.33 3.39 -1.03
C LEU A 67 9.00 2.52 0.02
N GLY A 68 10.28 2.78 0.31
CA GLY A 68 11.00 2.07 1.38
C GLY A 68 10.34 2.25 2.75
N PHE A 69 9.98 3.48 3.08
CA PHE A 69 9.30 3.83 4.31
C PHE A 69 7.91 3.19 4.42
N LEU A 70 7.08 3.30 3.39
CA LEU A 70 5.74 2.71 3.33
C LEU A 70 5.81 1.20 3.51
N LYS A 71 6.74 0.51 2.83
CA LYS A 71 6.94 -0.93 3.03
C LYS A 71 7.28 -1.29 4.47
N GLN A 72 8.15 -0.52 5.11
CA GLN A 72 8.50 -0.75 6.51
C GLN A 72 7.28 -0.52 7.43
N GLN A 73 6.55 0.58 7.25
CA GLN A 73 5.38 0.89 8.06
C GLN A 73 4.25 -0.11 7.87
N LEU A 74 4.00 -0.55 6.64
CA LEU A 74 3.01 -1.58 6.34
C LEU A 74 3.34 -2.89 7.05
N ARG A 75 4.62 -3.31 7.08
CA ARG A 75 5.05 -4.49 7.84
C ARG A 75 4.83 -4.33 9.34
N LEU A 76 5.13 -3.16 9.91
CA LEU A 76 4.90 -2.86 11.33
C LEU A 76 3.40 -2.84 11.69
N CYS A 77 2.56 -2.39 10.76
CA CYS A 77 1.11 -2.40 10.89
C CYS A 77 0.48 -3.80 10.76
N GLY A 78 1.29 -4.82 10.42
CA GLY A 78 0.79 -6.16 10.14
C GLY A 78 0.02 -6.23 8.82
N ALA A 79 0.33 -5.36 7.86
CA ALA A 79 -0.28 -5.41 6.54
C ALA A 79 -0.01 -6.79 5.89
N PRO A 80 -0.98 -7.34 5.15
CA PRO A 80 -0.85 -8.63 4.50
C PRO A 80 0.38 -8.69 3.59
N ARG A 81 1.03 -9.86 3.50
CA ARG A 81 2.17 -10.03 2.56
C ARG A 81 1.78 -9.81 1.09
N THR A 82 0.50 -10.05 0.81
CA THR A 82 -0.17 -9.83 -0.46
C THR A 82 -0.37 -8.35 -0.79
N THR A 83 -0.05 -7.41 0.10
CA THR A 83 -0.17 -5.97 -0.17
C THR A 83 0.70 -5.55 -1.35
N VAL A 84 0.16 -4.68 -2.21
CA VAL A 84 0.83 -4.13 -3.39
C VAL A 84 0.92 -2.62 -3.25
N LEU A 85 2.04 -2.03 -3.64
CA LEU A 85 2.17 -0.58 -3.80
C LEU A 85 2.26 -0.29 -5.30
N SER A 86 1.31 0.45 -5.87
CA SER A 86 1.34 0.85 -7.28
C SER A 86 1.84 2.28 -7.40
N VAL A 87 2.77 2.52 -8.34
CA VAL A 87 3.27 3.85 -8.70
C VAL A 87 3.31 3.95 -10.21
N ASP A 88 2.50 4.84 -10.81
CA ASP A 88 2.41 4.99 -12.27
C ASP A 88 2.22 3.64 -13.00
N ASP A 89 1.27 2.82 -12.55
CA ASP A 89 1.00 1.47 -13.09
C ASP A 89 2.09 0.42 -12.78
N THR A 90 3.17 0.81 -12.09
CA THR A 90 4.21 -0.12 -11.64
C THR A 90 3.86 -0.72 -10.29
N GLU A 91 3.53 -2.00 -10.29
CA GLU A 91 3.23 -2.77 -9.08
C GLU A 91 4.48 -3.22 -8.33
N VAL A 92 4.54 -2.87 -7.05
CA VAL A 92 5.65 -3.19 -6.15
C VAL A 92 5.11 -3.99 -4.96
N PRO A 93 5.35 -5.30 -4.89
CA PRO A 93 4.82 -6.12 -3.79
C PRO A 93 5.51 -5.78 -2.46
N LEU A 94 4.74 -5.88 -1.36
CA LEU A 94 5.24 -5.70 0.00
C LEU A 94 6.09 -6.89 0.48
N GLY A 95 5.72 -8.10 0.05
CA GLY A 95 6.45 -9.35 0.25
C GLY A 95 7.11 -9.88 -1.02
N GLY A 96 7.86 -10.97 -0.92
CA GLY A 96 8.42 -11.70 -2.07
C GLY A 96 7.44 -12.68 -2.72
N ASP A 97 6.16 -12.64 -2.32
CA ASP A 97 5.09 -13.47 -2.89
C ASP A 97 4.39 -12.68 -3.99
N GLU A 98 3.96 -13.37 -5.05
CA GLU A 98 3.34 -12.76 -6.22
C GLU A 98 2.06 -11.99 -5.83
N PRO A 99 1.92 -10.72 -6.28
CA PRO A 99 0.74 -9.91 -6.01
C PRO A 99 -0.43 -10.45 -6.83
N TRP A 100 -1.19 -11.35 -6.22
CA TRP A 100 -2.54 -11.73 -6.65
C TRP A 100 -2.59 -12.38 -8.03
N GLY A 101 -1.95 -13.55 -8.12
CA GLY A 101 -2.30 -14.58 -9.07
C GLY A 101 -2.18 -14.19 -10.54
N LYS A 102 -1.04 -14.52 -11.15
CA LYS A 102 -1.11 -15.17 -12.47
C LYS A 102 -1.74 -16.55 -12.30
N ARG A 103 -3.07 -16.60 -12.21
CA ARG A 103 -3.83 -17.85 -12.33
C ARG A 103 -4.43 -18.04 -13.72
N THR A 104 -3.74 -17.59 -14.77
CA THR A 104 -3.91 -17.99 -16.18
C THR A 104 -2.59 -17.58 -16.86
N SER A 105 -1.68 -18.46 -17.26
CA SER A 105 -1.86 -19.46 -18.30
C SER A 105 -0.86 -20.59 -18.09
N ARG A 106 -1.35 -21.78 -17.75
CA ARG A 106 -0.62 -23.02 -18.03
C ARG A 106 -1.20 -23.56 -19.34
N PRO A 107 -0.55 -23.36 -20.49
CA PRO A 107 -0.84 -24.21 -21.64
C PRO A 107 -0.23 -25.58 -21.32
N ASP A 108 -1.08 -26.60 -21.24
CA ASP A 108 -0.68 -27.99 -21.48
C ASP A 108 -0.82 -28.24 -22.99
#